data_AF-A0A210PUA6-F1
#
_entry.id   AF-A0A210PUA6-F1
#
_cell.length_a   1.000
_cell.length_b   1.000
_cell.length_c   1.000
_cell.angle_alpha   90.00
_cell.angle_beta   90.00
_cell.angle_gamma   90.00
#
_symmetry.space_group_name_H-M   'P 1'
#
loop_
_entity.id
_entity.type
_entity.pdbx_description
1 polymer ?
#
loop_
_entity_poly.entity_id
_entity_poly.type
_entity_poly.pdbx_seq_one_letter_code
_entity_poly.pdbx_strand_id
1 'polypeptide(L)'
;MTDDTRDARIPVDRSWAWMVLAGSLVISTINVGTEKSYGIFFIEFLRTFKGTVMMTVLINTVLTVVYCITASSLLLIGFKRLSVRASVFLGIILCAIGYSVSSFATGLDYLIASQSILIGTGNALHNPPIFMLIGEYFDKKKGLANAIFISGNSLGGIIMPPLYRYVFDKYGLRGGPIITAGITLNSLVAAALLRPTEFYTRNIPQKSTQGSEYVEKESPTNENNAKETPPNDCLGDSNNLYPLISTKRAKQHSPHDANDTNDIVDKISRSSIVRYLSNGDLASSSVSSLPGRIDHRIIAMDGEHFKTETSFLVKCKNKIDCTLMKNVLFILFLTIYCFGNVAIMCAHIYIPTYARDIGIDDQRIAIIVSIMSVTDFVGRILAGYLADLSSITPHWVVILSQIVVGVVLQFTVYYTSFWRLVVFVAIFGSTAGMIAALFPPMMIEIVGMKRYRSAMAVFIICVCLFNGLALPVLGYFRDVTNTFHFSFHVMGASSFVAIVLLIVFDVIVRKRARKKKLDLEIN
;
A
#
# COMPACT_ATOMS: atom_id res chain seq x y z
N MET A 1 -31.23 -13.30 0.54
CA MET A 1 -31.11 -12.57 -0.73
C MET A 1 -31.26 -11.09 -0.40
N THR A 2 -30.29 -10.18 -0.46
CA THR A 2 -29.18 -9.99 -1.41
C THR A 2 -28.06 -9.16 -0.76
N ASP A 3 -26.93 -9.78 -0.43
CA ASP A 3 -25.61 -9.10 -0.35
C ASP A 3 -24.83 -9.28 -1.69
N ASP A 4 -25.25 -10.28 -2.47
CA ASP A 4 -24.68 -10.70 -3.76
C ASP A 4 -24.74 -9.64 -4.89
N THR A 5 -25.59 -8.63 -4.78
CA THR A 5 -25.80 -7.66 -5.88
C THR A 5 -24.83 -6.49 -5.86
N ARG A 6 -24.15 -6.22 -4.73
CA ARG A 6 -23.08 -5.21 -4.66
C ARG A 6 -21.77 -5.72 -5.26
N ASP A 7 -21.45 -6.99 -5.05
CA ASP A 7 -20.23 -7.64 -5.56
C ASP A 7 -20.32 -7.99 -7.06
N ALA A 8 -21.51 -8.15 -7.63
CA ALA A 8 -21.70 -8.57 -9.03
C ALA A 8 -21.20 -7.59 -10.11
N ARG A 9 -20.88 -6.33 -9.77
CA ARG A 9 -20.49 -5.28 -10.73
C ARG A 9 -19.01 -4.88 -10.70
N ILE A 10 -18.27 -5.20 -9.64
CA ILE A 10 -16.81 -5.06 -9.66
C ILE A 10 -16.29 -6.17 -10.57
N PRO A 11 -15.42 -5.88 -11.56
CA PRO A 11 -14.92 -6.89 -12.49
C PRO A 11 -13.86 -7.80 -11.82
N VAL A 12 -14.22 -8.45 -10.72
CA VAL A 12 -13.36 -9.36 -9.96
C VAL A 12 -12.96 -10.54 -10.85
N ASP A 13 -11.66 -10.75 -10.99
CA ASP A 13 -11.05 -11.75 -11.90
C ASP A 13 -11.43 -11.58 -13.40
N ARG A 14 -12.04 -10.46 -13.81
CA ARG A 14 -12.47 -10.18 -15.20
C ARG A 14 -11.46 -9.31 -15.97
N SER A 15 -11.78 -8.98 -17.22
CA SER A 15 -10.91 -8.31 -18.19
C SER A 15 -10.22 -7.04 -17.68
N TRP A 16 -10.93 -6.18 -16.95
CA TRP A 16 -10.33 -4.93 -16.43
C TRP A 16 -9.37 -5.16 -15.25
N ALA A 17 -9.54 -6.26 -14.48
CA ALA A 17 -8.59 -6.62 -13.41
C ALA A 17 -7.19 -6.83 -13.97
N TRP A 18 -7.07 -7.41 -15.17
CA TRP A 18 -5.80 -7.60 -15.87
C TRP A 18 -5.18 -6.29 -16.34
N MET A 19 -5.99 -5.28 -16.72
CA MET A 19 -5.50 -3.95 -17.05
C MET A 19 -4.96 -3.22 -15.82
N VAL A 20 -5.66 -3.33 -14.68
CA VAL A 20 -5.18 -2.82 -13.40
C VAL A 20 -3.86 -3.49 -13.03
N LEU A 21 -3.78 -4.81 -13.15
CA LEU A 21 -2.56 -5.58 -12.88
C LEU A 21 -1.39 -5.15 -13.80
N ALA A 22 -1.64 -4.96 -15.10
CA ALA A 22 -0.63 -4.49 -16.05
C ALA A 22 -0.12 -3.09 -15.69
N GLY A 23 -1.02 -2.16 -15.34
CA GLY A 23 -0.63 -0.83 -14.85
C GLY A 23 0.19 -0.90 -13.57
N SER A 24 -0.24 -1.69 -12.59
CA SER A 24 0.49 -1.93 -11.34
C SER A 24 1.87 -2.53 -11.59
N LEU A 25 2.01 -3.48 -12.51
CA LEU A 25 3.28 -4.10 -12.89
C LEU A 25 4.27 -3.05 -13.43
N VAL A 26 3.83 -2.15 -14.32
CA VAL A 26 4.69 -1.09 -14.88
C VAL A 26 5.13 -0.12 -13.78
N ILE A 27 4.22 0.31 -12.90
CA ILE A 27 4.54 1.20 -11.78
C ILE A 27 5.56 0.54 -10.85
N SER A 28 5.36 -0.73 -10.48
CA SER A 28 6.29 -1.50 -9.66
C SER A 28 7.67 -1.66 -10.34
N THR A 29 7.68 -1.97 -11.64
CA THR A 29 8.91 -2.11 -12.44
C THR A 29 9.74 -0.82 -12.42
N ILE A 30 9.10 0.33 -12.60
CA ILE A 30 9.80 1.61 -12.59
C ILE A 30 10.25 1.96 -11.16
N ASN A 31 9.31 2.12 -10.24
CA ASN A 31 9.60 2.73 -8.93
C ASN A 31 10.46 1.81 -8.05
N VAL A 32 10.10 0.52 -7.94
CA VAL A 32 10.90 -0.44 -7.15
C VAL A 32 12.19 -0.81 -7.87
N GLY A 33 12.21 -0.76 -9.22
CA GLY A 33 13.45 -0.86 -9.99
C GLY A 33 14.44 0.25 -9.68
N THR A 34 13.97 1.49 -9.51
CA THR A 34 14.78 2.62 -9.05
C THR A 34 15.33 2.39 -7.65
N GLU A 35 14.50 1.91 -6.71
CA GLU A 35 14.95 1.56 -5.35
C GLU A 35 16.04 0.49 -5.37
N LYS A 36 15.87 -0.59 -6.16
CA LYS A 36 16.90 -1.63 -6.30
C LYS A 36 18.20 -1.11 -6.92
N SER A 37 18.12 -0.05 -7.72
CA SER A 37 19.28 0.59 -8.36
C SER A 37 19.95 1.63 -7.46
N TYR A 38 19.48 1.84 -6.24
CA TYR A 38 20.00 2.88 -5.35
C TYR A 38 21.49 2.75 -5.06
N GLY A 39 22.07 1.54 -5.07
CA GLY A 39 23.52 1.34 -4.95
C GLY A 39 24.33 2.11 -5.99
N ILE A 40 23.79 2.36 -7.19
CA ILE A 40 24.45 3.18 -8.23
C ILE A 40 24.41 4.67 -7.87
N PHE A 41 23.26 5.15 -7.40
CA PHE A 41 23.11 6.53 -6.90
C PHE A 41 24.05 6.77 -5.71
N PHE A 42 24.12 5.80 -4.81
CA PHE A 42 24.94 5.83 -3.62
C PHE A 42 26.44 5.94 -3.95
N ILE A 43 26.92 5.13 -4.89
CA ILE A 43 28.28 5.23 -5.43
C ILE A 43 28.53 6.66 -5.93
N GLU A 44 27.62 7.22 -6.70
CA GLU A 44 27.81 8.56 -7.25
C GLU A 44 27.80 9.65 -6.16
N PHE A 45 26.93 9.53 -5.14
CA PHE A 45 26.92 10.43 -3.99
C PHE A 45 28.24 10.41 -3.21
N LEU A 46 28.78 9.22 -2.94
CA LEU A 46 30.10 9.08 -2.32
C LEU A 46 31.21 9.72 -3.16
N ARG A 47 31.13 9.61 -4.49
CA ARG A 47 32.11 10.19 -5.41
C ARG A 47 32.11 11.72 -5.35
N THR A 48 30.93 12.33 -5.39
CA THR A 48 30.81 13.78 -5.51
C THR A 48 30.94 14.50 -4.18
N PHE A 49 30.24 14.03 -3.14
CA PHE A 49 30.20 14.72 -1.86
C PHE A 49 31.32 14.29 -0.90
N LYS A 50 32.02 13.19 -1.20
CA LYS A 50 33.14 12.65 -0.41
C LYS A 50 32.82 12.51 1.09
N GLY A 51 31.55 12.29 1.42
CA GLY A 51 31.10 12.06 2.79
C GLY A 51 31.33 10.61 3.22
N THR A 52 31.03 10.33 4.49
CA THR A 52 31.16 8.98 5.03
C THR A 52 30.06 8.05 4.51
N VAL A 53 30.29 6.73 4.58
CA VAL A 53 29.30 5.71 4.17
C VAL A 53 28.08 5.78 5.06
N MET A 54 28.25 5.99 6.37
CA MET A 54 27.17 6.21 7.32
C MET A 54 26.32 7.43 6.92
N MET A 55 26.93 8.58 6.63
CA MET A 55 26.18 9.78 6.27
C MET A 55 25.42 9.62 4.94
N THR A 56 26.01 8.93 3.98
CA THR A 56 25.34 8.69 2.69
C THR A 56 24.16 7.73 2.84
N VAL A 57 24.27 6.70 3.68
CA VAL A 57 23.19 5.72 3.88
C VAL A 57 22.05 6.25 4.75
N LEU A 58 22.28 7.35 5.49
CA LEU A 58 21.21 8.05 6.20
C LEU A 58 20.10 8.53 5.26
N ILE A 59 20.41 8.83 3.99
CA ILE A 59 19.39 9.19 2.99
C ILE A 59 18.34 8.07 2.88
N ASN A 60 18.77 6.82 2.66
CA ASN A 60 17.86 5.69 2.55
C ASN A 60 17.21 5.32 3.90
N THR A 61 17.92 5.54 4.99
CA THR A 61 17.42 5.30 6.35
C THR A 61 16.23 6.20 6.67
N VAL A 62 16.41 7.52 6.50
CA VAL A 62 15.36 8.50 6.75
C VAL A 62 14.20 8.26 5.77
N LEU A 63 14.49 7.92 4.51
CA LEU A 63 13.45 7.57 3.52
C LEU A 63 12.59 6.40 4.02
N THR A 64 13.22 5.34 4.53
CA THR A 64 12.53 4.15 5.05
C THR A 64 11.67 4.48 6.28
N VAL A 65 12.16 5.34 7.18
CA VAL A 65 11.42 5.79 8.35
C VAL A 65 10.22 6.67 7.96
N VAL A 66 10.39 7.61 7.04
CA VAL A 66 9.31 8.45 6.52
C VAL A 66 8.25 7.60 5.80
N TYR A 67 8.69 6.66 4.96
CA TYR A 67 7.81 5.68 4.32
C TYR A 67 6.98 4.93 5.35
N CYS A 68 7.62 4.42 6.41
CA CYS A 68 6.98 3.69 7.49
C CYS A 68 5.89 4.51 8.20
N ILE A 69 6.23 5.72 8.66
CA ILE A 69 5.28 6.59 9.38
C ILE A 69 4.09 6.92 8.48
N THR A 70 4.35 7.28 7.22
CA THR A 70 3.33 7.70 6.26
C THR A 70 2.44 6.54 5.83
N ALA A 71 3.02 5.40 5.45
CA ALA A 71 2.28 4.22 5.01
C ALA A 71 1.37 3.70 6.12
N SER A 72 1.88 3.65 7.35
CA SER A 72 1.12 3.21 8.51
C SER A 72 -0.04 4.14 8.85
N SER A 73 0.20 5.45 8.76
CA SER A 73 -0.86 6.45 8.95
C SER A 73 -1.97 6.27 7.92
N LEU A 74 -1.62 6.00 6.66
CA LEU A 74 -2.57 5.79 5.57
C LEU A 74 -3.40 4.50 5.76
N LEU A 75 -2.73 3.39 6.11
CA LEU A 75 -3.36 2.09 6.35
C LEU A 75 -4.31 2.12 7.54
N LEU A 76 -3.96 2.84 8.61
CA LEU A 76 -4.77 2.94 9.83
C LEU A 76 -5.93 3.92 9.67
N ILE A 77 -5.67 5.14 9.21
CA ILE A 77 -6.72 6.15 9.07
C ILE A 77 -7.73 5.74 7.99
N GLY A 78 -7.29 4.90 7.05
CA GLY A 78 -8.08 4.41 5.92
C GLY A 78 -8.27 5.52 4.89
N PHE A 79 -8.48 5.14 3.62
CA PHE A 79 -8.74 6.03 2.48
C PHE A 79 -10.07 6.82 2.57
N LYS A 80 -10.55 7.17 3.77
CA LYS A 80 -11.86 7.81 3.99
C LYS A 80 -12.03 9.14 3.25
N ARG A 81 -10.96 9.77 2.77
CA ARG A 81 -10.99 11.06 2.05
C ARG A 81 -10.20 11.09 0.74
N LEU A 82 -9.43 10.04 0.43
CA LEU A 82 -8.51 10.04 -0.72
C LEU A 82 -8.74 8.77 -1.53
N SER A 83 -9.16 8.89 -2.78
CA SER A 83 -9.33 7.70 -3.63
C SER A 83 -7.97 7.05 -3.93
N VAL A 84 -7.91 5.72 -4.04
CA VAL A 84 -6.66 4.95 -4.28
C VAL A 84 -5.87 5.52 -5.47
N ARG A 85 -6.57 5.85 -6.57
CA ARG A 85 -5.93 6.45 -7.76
C ARG A 85 -5.30 7.80 -7.45
N ALA A 86 -6.00 8.68 -6.73
CA ALA A 86 -5.47 9.99 -6.36
C ALA A 86 -4.22 9.87 -5.47
N SER A 87 -4.24 8.90 -4.54
CA SER A 87 -3.07 8.58 -3.70
C SER A 87 -1.86 8.19 -4.54
N VAL A 88 -2.04 7.27 -5.49
CA VAL A 88 -0.95 6.80 -6.36
C VAL A 88 -0.39 7.93 -7.23
N PHE A 89 -1.26 8.76 -7.83
CA PHE A 89 -0.84 9.93 -8.62
C PHE A 89 -0.03 10.92 -7.79
N LEU A 90 -0.53 11.28 -6.61
CA LEU A 90 0.17 12.19 -5.70
C LEU A 90 1.53 11.61 -5.28
N GLY A 91 1.58 10.30 -4.99
CA GLY A 91 2.79 9.60 -4.62
C GLY A 91 3.87 9.65 -5.71
N ILE A 92 3.51 9.35 -6.96
CA ILE A 92 4.45 9.38 -8.09
C ILE A 92 4.96 10.81 -8.36
N ILE A 93 4.08 11.82 -8.28
CA ILE A 93 4.48 13.22 -8.45
C ILE A 93 5.47 13.63 -7.35
N LEU A 94 5.22 13.26 -6.09
CA LEU A 94 6.13 13.55 -4.99
C LEU A 94 7.50 12.87 -5.16
N CYS A 95 7.54 11.62 -5.62
CA CYS A 95 8.79 10.94 -5.94
C CYS A 95 9.56 11.66 -7.06
N ALA A 96 8.86 12.07 -8.13
CA ALA A 96 9.47 12.81 -9.23
C ALA A 96 10.02 14.17 -8.79
N ILE A 97 9.29 14.91 -7.94
CA ILE A 97 9.80 16.14 -7.32
C ILE A 97 11.02 15.84 -6.45
N GLY A 98 11.00 14.77 -5.64
CA GLY A 98 12.13 14.36 -4.82
C GLY A 98 13.41 14.09 -5.63
N TYR A 99 13.29 13.35 -6.74
CA TYR A 99 14.41 13.13 -7.66
C TYR A 99 14.83 14.42 -8.36
N SER A 100 13.91 15.29 -8.73
CA SER A 100 14.22 16.57 -9.39
C SER A 100 14.94 17.55 -8.45
N VAL A 101 14.50 17.63 -7.20
CA VAL A 101 15.14 18.49 -6.18
C VAL A 101 16.57 18.01 -5.89
N SER A 102 16.81 16.70 -5.94
CA SER A 102 18.14 16.13 -5.70
C SER A 102 19.22 16.60 -6.70
N SER A 103 18.85 17.09 -7.91
CA SER A 103 19.83 17.64 -8.85
C SER A 103 20.48 18.94 -8.39
N PHE A 104 19.82 19.66 -7.47
CA PHE A 104 20.31 20.92 -6.89
C PHE A 104 21.09 20.70 -5.60
N ALA A 105 21.34 19.45 -5.21
CA ALA A 105 21.99 19.13 -3.96
C ALA A 105 23.42 19.67 -3.89
N THR A 106 23.69 20.46 -2.86
CA THR A 106 25.00 21.00 -2.54
C THR A 106 25.77 20.14 -1.54
N GLY A 107 25.11 19.17 -0.89
CA GLY A 107 25.69 18.28 0.10
C GLY A 107 24.77 17.13 0.49
N LEU A 108 25.27 16.20 1.32
CA LEU A 108 24.50 15.05 1.80
C LEU A 108 23.33 15.47 2.70
N ASP A 109 23.49 16.48 3.55
CA ASP A 109 22.43 16.96 4.44
C ASP A 109 21.21 17.45 3.66
N TYR A 110 21.45 18.11 2.52
CA TYR A 110 20.38 18.54 1.62
C TYR A 110 19.62 17.34 1.04
N LEU A 111 20.32 16.29 0.62
CA LEU A 111 19.69 15.06 0.11
C LEU A 111 18.90 14.35 1.22
N ILE A 112 19.45 14.27 2.43
CA ILE A 112 18.76 13.67 3.57
C ILE A 112 17.46 14.42 3.85
N ALA A 113 17.47 15.76 3.88
CA ALA A 113 16.28 16.55 4.16
C ALA A 113 15.27 16.54 3.00
N SER A 114 15.71 16.68 1.75
CA SER A 114 14.82 16.81 0.59
C SER A 114 14.35 15.46 0.05
N GLN A 115 15.30 14.60 -0.34
CA GLN A 115 15.02 13.34 -1.05
C GLN A 115 14.28 12.36 -0.15
N SER A 116 14.72 12.21 1.10
CA SER A 116 14.14 11.23 2.03
C SER A 116 12.67 11.52 2.36
N ILE A 117 12.34 12.80 2.60
CA ILE A 117 10.97 13.20 2.94
C ILE A 117 10.06 13.05 1.73
N LEU A 118 10.46 13.57 0.57
CA LEU A 118 9.64 13.58 -0.63
C LEU A 118 9.44 12.17 -1.20
N ILE A 119 10.52 11.41 -1.39
CA ILE A 119 10.45 10.05 -1.94
C ILE A 119 9.86 9.09 -0.91
N GLY A 120 10.20 9.20 0.38
CA GLY A 120 9.62 8.34 1.41
C GLY A 120 8.10 8.50 1.51
N THR A 121 7.60 9.75 1.50
CA THR A 121 6.16 10.05 1.48
C THR A 121 5.53 9.59 0.17
N GLY A 122 6.18 9.83 -0.96
CA GLY A 122 5.68 9.42 -2.27
C GLY A 122 5.56 7.90 -2.43
N ASN A 123 6.55 7.16 -1.92
CA ASN A 123 6.55 5.70 -1.85
C ASN A 123 5.40 5.16 -0.99
N ALA A 124 5.14 5.79 0.15
CA ALA A 124 4.05 5.40 1.04
C ALA A 124 2.66 5.63 0.45
N LEU A 125 2.51 6.66 -0.39
CA LEU A 125 1.25 7.00 -1.06
C LEU A 125 0.94 6.15 -2.29
N HIS A 126 1.91 5.44 -2.88
CA HIS A 126 1.67 4.61 -4.06
C HIS A 126 1.85 3.10 -3.86
N ASN A 127 2.83 2.62 -3.07
CA ASN A 127 3.09 1.19 -2.96
C ASN A 127 1.97 0.43 -2.20
N PRO A 128 1.68 0.72 -0.91
CA PRO A 128 0.61 0.04 -0.17
C PRO A 128 -0.77 0.06 -0.85
N PRO A 129 -1.22 1.17 -1.47
CA PRO A 129 -2.56 1.23 -2.07
C PRO A 129 -2.70 0.35 -3.31
N ILE A 130 -1.61 0.17 -4.08
CA ILE A 130 -1.60 -0.75 -5.23
C ILE A 130 -1.77 -2.20 -4.75
N PHE A 131 -1.06 -2.61 -3.69
CA PHE A 131 -1.23 -3.94 -3.09
C PHE A 131 -2.67 -4.18 -2.62
N MET A 132 -3.30 -3.17 -2.01
CA MET A 132 -4.71 -3.25 -1.61
C MET A 132 -5.64 -3.40 -2.80
N LEU A 133 -5.43 -2.60 -3.85
CA LEU A 133 -6.27 -2.61 -5.05
C LEU A 133 -6.23 -3.97 -5.75
N ILE A 134 -5.05 -4.59 -5.89
CA ILE A 134 -4.92 -5.94 -6.47
C ILE A 134 -5.70 -6.97 -5.65
N GLY A 135 -5.64 -6.87 -4.32
CA GLY A 135 -6.38 -7.75 -3.41
C GLY A 135 -7.90 -7.62 -3.50
N GLU A 136 -8.42 -6.50 -3.99
CA GLU A 136 -9.85 -6.28 -4.26
C GLU A 136 -10.28 -6.73 -5.66
N TYR A 137 -9.39 -6.66 -6.65
CA TYR A 137 -9.71 -6.97 -8.05
C TYR A 137 -9.59 -8.45 -8.43
N PHE A 138 -8.85 -9.22 -7.65
CA PHE A 138 -8.70 -10.66 -7.85
C PHE A 138 -9.26 -11.37 -6.63
N ASP A 139 -9.94 -12.50 -6.81
CA ASP A 139 -10.35 -13.37 -5.70
C ASP A 139 -9.84 -14.80 -5.90
N LYS A 140 -10.27 -15.46 -6.97
CA LYS A 140 -9.82 -16.82 -7.32
C LYS A 140 -8.36 -16.84 -7.77
N LYS A 141 -7.90 -15.78 -8.45
CA LYS A 141 -6.54 -15.68 -9.02
C LYS A 141 -5.62 -14.75 -8.21
N LYS A 142 -5.92 -14.47 -6.94
CA LYS A 142 -5.14 -13.58 -6.05
C LYS A 142 -3.65 -13.93 -6.00
N GLY A 143 -3.32 -15.21 -5.84
CA GLY A 143 -1.93 -15.68 -5.77
C GLY A 143 -1.15 -15.36 -7.05
N LEU A 144 -1.71 -15.70 -8.21
CA LEU A 144 -1.13 -15.43 -9.52
C LEU A 144 -0.97 -13.91 -9.77
N ALA A 145 -2.00 -13.12 -9.46
CA ALA A 145 -1.96 -11.67 -9.63
C ALA A 145 -0.88 -11.02 -8.77
N ASN A 146 -0.77 -11.41 -7.50
CA ASN A 146 0.30 -10.93 -6.62
C ASN A 146 1.68 -11.35 -7.12
N ALA A 147 1.84 -12.60 -7.59
CA ALA A 147 3.12 -13.07 -8.14
C ALA A 147 3.56 -12.26 -9.36
N ILE A 148 2.66 -12.03 -10.33
CA ILE A 148 2.92 -11.20 -11.52
C ILE A 148 3.30 -9.79 -11.09
N PHE A 149 2.49 -9.14 -10.26
CA PHE A 149 2.75 -7.79 -9.77
C PHE A 149 4.12 -7.67 -9.09
N ILE A 150 4.40 -8.55 -8.13
CA ILE A 150 5.65 -8.56 -7.36
C ILE A 150 6.85 -8.82 -8.27
N SER A 151 6.68 -9.59 -9.35
CA SER A 151 7.76 -9.86 -10.31
C SER A 151 8.23 -8.61 -11.07
N GLY A 152 7.38 -7.57 -11.14
CA GLY A 152 7.76 -6.24 -11.64
C GLY A 152 8.99 -5.68 -10.91
N ASN A 153 9.11 -5.92 -9.60
CA ASN A 153 10.27 -5.49 -8.82
C ASN A 153 11.59 -6.07 -9.35
N SER A 154 11.58 -7.32 -9.80
CA SER A 154 12.77 -7.97 -10.34
C SER A 154 13.04 -7.50 -11.77
N LEU A 155 12.00 -7.35 -12.60
CA LEU A 155 12.13 -6.77 -13.94
C LEU A 155 12.74 -5.36 -13.89
N GLY A 156 12.30 -4.55 -12.94
CA GLY A 156 12.85 -3.22 -12.68
C GLY A 156 14.33 -3.27 -12.34
N GLY A 157 14.71 -4.16 -11.42
CA GLY A 157 16.11 -4.36 -11.05
C GLY A 157 17.00 -4.96 -12.15
N ILE A 158 16.44 -5.52 -13.23
CA ILE A 158 17.20 -5.98 -14.40
C ILE A 158 17.46 -4.81 -15.36
N ILE A 159 16.47 -3.94 -15.57
CA ILE A 159 16.50 -2.89 -16.61
C ILE A 159 17.12 -1.60 -16.07
N MET A 160 16.76 -1.21 -14.84
CA MET A 160 17.08 0.10 -14.30
C MET A 160 18.57 0.31 -13.98
N PRO A 161 19.34 -0.66 -13.46
CA PRO A 161 20.73 -0.39 -13.10
C PRO A 161 21.61 -0.01 -14.30
N PRO A 162 21.62 -0.73 -15.44
CA PRO A 162 22.38 -0.32 -16.62
C PRO A 162 21.88 1.00 -17.21
N LEU A 163 20.57 1.24 -17.16
CA LEU A 163 19.98 2.51 -17.61
C LEU A 163 20.48 3.69 -16.78
N TYR A 164 20.42 3.59 -15.45
CA TYR A 164 20.90 4.65 -14.57
C TYR A 164 22.40 4.82 -14.66
N ARG A 165 23.17 3.74 -14.81
CA ARG A 165 24.60 3.83 -15.06
C ARG A 165 24.90 4.67 -16.31
N TYR A 166 24.24 4.37 -17.42
CA TYR A 166 24.36 5.13 -18.65
C TYR A 166 23.97 6.61 -18.46
N VAL A 167 22.89 6.87 -17.73
CA VAL A 167 22.43 8.24 -17.43
C VAL A 167 23.46 9.00 -16.60
N PHE A 168 24.02 8.40 -15.55
CA PHE A 168 25.03 9.05 -14.71
C PHE A 168 26.36 9.25 -15.43
N ASP A 169 26.76 8.32 -16.29
CA ASP A 169 27.95 8.47 -17.15
C ASP A 169 27.87 9.69 -18.07
N LYS A 170 26.68 9.99 -18.60
CA LYS A 170 26.48 11.07 -19.56
C LYS A 170 26.13 12.42 -18.92
N TYR A 171 25.34 12.39 -17.85
CA TYR A 171 24.70 13.60 -17.30
C TYR A 171 25.09 13.91 -15.85
N GLY A 172 25.85 13.03 -15.19
CA GLY A 172 26.30 13.18 -13.81
C GLY A 172 25.16 13.38 -12.80
N LEU A 173 25.49 13.89 -11.60
CA LEU A 173 24.50 14.15 -10.55
C LEU A 173 23.57 15.34 -10.81
N ARG A 174 23.90 16.23 -11.75
CA ARG A 174 23.05 17.38 -12.08
C ARG A 174 21.93 16.99 -13.06
N GLY A 175 22.23 16.22 -14.09
CA GLY A 175 21.20 15.81 -15.06
C GLY A 175 20.58 14.44 -14.76
N GLY A 176 21.32 13.53 -14.14
CA GLY A 176 20.87 12.15 -13.91
C GLY A 176 19.60 12.03 -13.07
N PRO A 177 19.48 12.73 -11.93
CA PRO A 177 18.25 12.69 -11.14
C PRO A 177 17.04 13.33 -11.83
N ILE A 178 17.24 14.35 -12.69
CA ILE A 178 16.15 14.94 -13.49
C ILE A 178 15.62 13.93 -14.51
N ILE A 179 16.50 13.20 -15.18
CA ILE A 179 16.10 12.12 -16.10
C ILE A 179 15.38 11.00 -15.32
N THR A 180 15.88 10.67 -14.13
CA THR A 180 15.23 9.71 -13.22
C THR A 180 13.81 10.15 -12.83
N ALA A 181 13.60 11.45 -12.57
CA ALA A 181 12.28 12.01 -12.34
C ALA A 181 11.37 11.88 -13.56
N GLY A 182 11.88 12.14 -14.78
CA GLY A 182 11.15 11.92 -16.03
C GLY A 182 10.73 10.47 -16.24
N ILE A 183 11.63 9.50 -15.98
CA ILE A 183 11.32 8.07 -16.01
C ILE A 183 10.22 7.74 -14.98
N THR A 184 10.33 8.29 -13.76
CA THR A 184 9.35 8.09 -12.69
C THR A 184 7.96 8.62 -13.09
N LEU A 185 7.88 9.81 -13.72
CA LEU A 185 6.63 10.41 -14.18
C LEU A 185 5.89 9.58 -15.24
N ASN A 186 6.59 8.76 -16.03
CA ASN A 186 5.93 7.83 -16.97
C ASN A 186 5.04 6.81 -16.23
N SER A 187 5.30 6.55 -14.95
CA SER A 187 4.42 5.73 -14.11
C SER A 187 3.02 6.34 -13.96
N LEU A 188 2.83 7.64 -14.20
CA LEU A 188 1.49 8.28 -14.17
C LEU A 188 0.58 7.75 -15.29
N VAL A 189 1.14 7.44 -16.46
CA VAL A 189 0.38 6.86 -17.57
C VAL A 189 -0.14 5.48 -17.17
N ALA A 190 0.70 4.66 -16.55
CA ALA A 190 0.30 3.37 -15.99
C ALA A 190 -0.69 3.52 -14.83
N ALA A 191 -0.53 4.55 -13.99
CA ALA A 191 -1.46 4.85 -12.88
C ALA A 191 -2.86 5.24 -13.38
N ALA A 192 -2.98 5.78 -14.59
CA ALA A 192 -4.28 6.10 -15.19
C ALA A 192 -5.15 4.85 -15.44
N LEU A 193 -4.54 3.66 -15.57
CA LEU A 193 -5.23 2.37 -15.71
C LEU A 193 -5.87 1.91 -14.39
N LEU A 194 -5.37 2.40 -13.25
CA LEU A 194 -5.88 2.03 -11.93
C LEU A 194 -7.26 2.66 -11.72
N ARG A 195 -8.29 1.81 -11.64
CA ARG A 195 -9.66 2.25 -11.38
C ARG A 195 -10.06 1.84 -9.95
N PRO A 196 -10.34 2.79 -9.05
CA PRO A 196 -10.83 2.47 -7.71
C PRO A 196 -12.15 1.71 -7.78
N THR A 197 -12.36 0.74 -6.88
CA THR A 197 -13.60 -0.05 -6.80
C THR A 197 -14.84 0.81 -6.51
N GLU A 198 -14.64 1.92 -5.79
CA GLU A 198 -15.61 3.00 -5.53
C GLU A 198 -16.30 3.52 -6.80
N PHE A 199 -15.62 3.48 -7.95
CA PHE A 199 -16.15 3.89 -9.24
C PHE A 199 -17.39 3.07 -9.64
N TYR A 200 -17.40 1.77 -9.33
CA TYR A 200 -18.50 0.88 -9.68
C TYR A 200 -19.67 1.01 -8.69
N THR A 201 -19.39 1.38 -7.44
CA THR A 201 -20.40 1.52 -6.38
C THR A 201 -21.13 2.87 -6.42
N ARG A 202 -20.52 3.93 -6.95
CA ARG A 202 -21.11 5.29 -6.99
C ARG A 202 -22.18 5.49 -8.07
N ASN A 203 -22.18 4.68 -9.13
CA ASN A 203 -23.12 4.79 -10.26
C ASN A 203 -24.44 4.03 -10.04
N ILE A 204 -24.93 3.95 -8.80
CA ILE A 204 -26.23 3.36 -8.48
C ILE A 204 -27.27 4.48 -8.51
N PRO A 205 -28.28 4.46 -9.41
CA PRO A 205 -29.47 5.27 -9.22
C PRO A 205 -30.13 4.79 -7.92
N GLN A 206 -30.22 5.67 -6.92
CA GLN A 206 -31.10 5.42 -5.78
C GLN A 206 -32.51 5.24 -6.34
N LYS A 207 -33.06 4.02 -6.30
CA LYS A 207 -34.52 3.89 -6.31
C LYS A 207 -34.99 4.65 -5.07
N SER A 208 -35.69 5.76 -5.29
CA SER A 208 -36.42 6.48 -4.26
C SER A 208 -37.37 5.48 -3.58
N THR A 209 -37.03 5.08 -2.36
CA THR A 209 -37.97 4.39 -1.47
C THR A 209 -39.01 5.41 -1.06
N GLN A 210 -40.06 5.54 -1.86
CA GLN A 210 -41.23 6.32 -1.52
C GLN A 210 -42.31 5.32 -1.05
N GLY A 211 -42.59 5.37 0.25
CA GLY A 211 -43.80 4.89 0.93
C GLY A 211 -44.34 3.52 0.53
N SER A 212 -44.05 2.50 1.32
CA SER A 212 -44.99 1.39 1.51
C SER A 212 -44.91 0.98 2.97
N GLU A 213 -45.90 1.46 3.71
CA GLU A 213 -46.22 1.09 5.08
C GLU A 213 -46.22 -0.43 5.24
N TYR A 214 -45.55 -0.90 6.29
CA TYR A 214 -45.61 -2.29 6.72
C TYR A 214 -47.02 -2.55 7.27
N VAL A 215 -47.80 -3.38 6.56
CA VAL A 215 -48.87 -4.16 7.19
C VAL A 215 -48.33 -5.56 7.38
N GLU A 216 -48.02 -5.87 8.62
CA GLU A 216 -47.68 -7.20 9.13
C GLU A 216 -48.87 -8.13 8.92
N LYS A 217 -48.67 -9.28 8.27
CA LYS A 217 -49.66 -10.38 8.26
C LYS A 217 -48.98 -11.66 8.72
N GLU A 218 -49.44 -12.10 9.87
CA GLU A 218 -49.11 -13.34 10.57
C GLU A 218 -49.38 -14.58 9.71
N SER A 219 -48.56 -15.60 9.96
CA SER A 219 -48.67 -16.96 9.47
C SER A 219 -49.94 -17.66 10.00
N PRO A 220 -50.73 -18.39 9.19
CA PRO A 220 -51.76 -19.25 9.73
C PRO A 220 -51.23 -20.69 9.90
N THR A 221 -51.40 -21.23 11.10
CA THR A 221 -51.33 -22.67 11.38
C THR A 221 -52.75 -23.17 11.65
N ASN A 222 -53.09 -24.29 11.00
CA ASN A 222 -54.26 -25.18 11.11
C ASN A 222 -55.31 -24.96 12.22
N GLU A 223 -56.60 -24.99 11.85
CA GLU A 223 -57.51 -26.13 12.15
C GLU A 223 -58.93 -25.97 11.55
N ASN A 224 -59.36 -27.04 10.87
CA ASN A 224 -60.68 -27.70 10.86
C ASN A 224 -62.00 -27.00 10.41
N ASN A 225 -62.58 -27.67 9.40
CA ASN A 225 -64.00 -28.03 9.18
C ASN A 225 -65.02 -26.95 8.77
N ALA A 226 -65.46 -26.97 7.50
CA ALA A 226 -66.66 -27.69 7.06
C ALA A 226 -67.04 -27.33 5.60
N LYS A 227 -67.44 -28.36 4.81
CA LYS A 227 -68.56 -28.43 3.82
C LYS A 227 -68.83 -27.20 2.93
N GLU A 228 -68.99 -27.24 1.60
CA GLU A 228 -69.54 -28.21 0.65
C GLU A 228 -69.23 -27.68 -0.78
N THR A 229 -69.30 -28.56 -1.79
CA THR A 229 -69.00 -28.37 -3.24
C THR A 229 -70.19 -27.75 -4.04
N PRO A 230 -70.19 -27.71 -5.41
CA PRO A 230 -69.97 -26.57 -6.33
C PRO A 230 -71.26 -26.32 -7.20
N PRO A 231 -71.32 -25.98 -8.53
CA PRO A 231 -70.36 -25.50 -9.54
C PRO A 231 -70.92 -24.37 -10.48
N ASN A 232 -70.26 -24.17 -11.65
CA ASN A 232 -70.72 -23.54 -12.90
C ASN A 232 -70.47 -22.02 -13.03
N ASP A 233 -70.14 -21.42 -14.16
CA ASP A 233 -69.79 -21.83 -15.53
C ASP A 233 -69.43 -20.54 -16.31
N CYS A 234 -68.78 -20.69 -17.49
CA CYS A 234 -68.82 -19.77 -18.64
C CYS A 234 -68.12 -18.38 -18.53
N LEU A 235 -67.67 -17.68 -19.58
CA LEU A 235 -67.21 -17.90 -20.97
C LEU A 235 -67.12 -16.47 -21.58
N GLY A 236 -66.13 -16.20 -22.45
CA GLY A 236 -66.12 -15.08 -23.42
C GLY A 236 -65.94 -13.67 -22.83
N ASP A 237 -65.48 -12.64 -23.54
CA ASP A 237 -64.93 -12.45 -24.89
C ASP A 237 -64.35 -11.01 -24.87
N SER A 238 -63.11 -10.79 -25.31
CA SER A 238 -62.71 -10.07 -26.52
C SER A 238 -63.02 -8.55 -26.66
N ASN A 239 -62.00 -7.85 -27.16
CA ASN A 239 -61.98 -6.60 -27.94
C ASN A 239 -61.86 -5.21 -27.28
N ASN A 240 -60.68 -4.61 -27.58
CA ASN A 240 -60.43 -3.30 -28.20
C ASN A 240 -60.99 -2.02 -27.55
N LEU A 241 -60.11 -1.02 -27.43
CA LEU A 241 -60.02 0.16 -28.33
C LEU A 241 -59.60 1.43 -27.53
N TYR A 242 -58.48 2.04 -27.92
CA TYR A 242 -58.19 3.46 -27.62
C TYR A 242 -59.11 4.36 -28.47
N PRO A 243 -59.33 5.63 -28.07
CA PRO A 243 -58.78 6.69 -28.92
C PRO A 243 -58.32 7.98 -28.22
N LEU A 244 -57.75 8.83 -29.08
CA LEU A 244 -56.99 10.07 -28.94
C LEU A 244 -57.84 11.36 -28.72
N ILE A 245 -57.19 12.34 -28.07
CA ILE A 245 -57.02 13.79 -28.40
C ILE A 245 -58.24 14.76 -28.51
N SER A 246 -57.98 16.00 -28.05
CA SER A 246 -58.61 17.32 -28.35
C SER A 246 -59.73 17.75 -27.38
N THR A 247 -59.99 19.00 -26.99
CA THR A 247 -59.43 20.35 -27.28
C THR A 247 -60.09 21.37 -26.31
N LYS A 248 -59.42 22.52 -26.07
CA LYS A 248 -59.90 23.94 -25.95
C LYS A 248 -61.34 24.25 -25.45
N ARG A 249 -61.71 25.36 -24.80
CA ARG A 249 -61.11 26.58 -24.20
C ARG A 249 -62.29 27.50 -23.74
N ALA A 250 -62.14 28.18 -22.60
CA ALA A 250 -62.65 29.51 -22.19
C ALA A 250 -64.16 29.91 -22.17
N LYS A 251 -64.55 30.58 -21.06
CA LYS A 251 -65.01 32.00 -20.93
C LYS A 251 -65.12 32.33 -19.41
N GLN A 252 -64.44 33.32 -18.81
CA GLN A 252 -64.52 34.81 -18.83
C GLN A 252 -65.65 35.44 -17.97
N HIS A 253 -65.28 36.19 -16.91
CA HIS A 253 -65.69 37.58 -16.58
C HIS A 253 -64.78 38.18 -15.45
N SER A 254 -64.64 39.51 -15.41
CA SER A 254 -63.68 40.38 -14.67
C SER A 254 -64.46 41.55 -13.98
N PRO A 255 -63.89 42.61 -13.33
CA PRO A 255 -62.52 42.94 -12.81
C PRO A 255 -62.48 43.63 -11.39
N HIS A 256 -61.26 44.08 -11.02
CA HIS A 256 -60.77 45.04 -9.98
C HIS A 256 -60.16 44.41 -8.70
N ASP A 257 -58.95 44.74 -8.20
CA ASP A 257 -57.91 45.72 -8.57
C ASP A 257 -56.53 45.36 -7.94
N ALA A 258 -55.46 45.88 -8.56
CA ALA A 258 -54.13 46.27 -8.04
C ALA A 258 -52.96 45.25 -7.85
N ASN A 259 -52.08 45.24 -8.88
CA ASN A 259 -50.59 45.38 -8.92
C ASN A 259 -49.68 44.48 -8.06
N ASP A 260 -48.49 44.02 -8.49
CA ASP A 260 -47.74 43.95 -9.76
C ASP A 260 -46.52 43.04 -9.46
N THR A 261 -46.39 41.88 -10.09
CA THR A 261 -45.47 41.57 -11.22
C THR A 261 -43.96 41.65 -10.94
N ASN A 262 -43.31 40.47 -10.91
CA ASN A 262 -42.35 40.02 -11.94
C ASN A 262 -41.36 39.00 -11.38
N ASP A 263 -41.81 37.74 -11.43
CA ASP A 263 -40.93 36.58 -11.51
C ASP A 263 -40.73 36.26 -13.01
N ILE A 264 -39.59 35.68 -13.36
CA ILE A 264 -39.22 35.15 -14.70
C ILE A 264 -38.49 36.15 -15.62
N VAL A 265 -37.32 36.60 -15.15
CA VAL A 265 -36.08 36.69 -15.93
C VAL A 265 -35.00 36.27 -14.93
N ASP A 266 -34.46 35.06 -14.90
CA ASP A 266 -33.45 34.62 -15.85
C ASP A 266 -33.12 33.15 -15.55
N LYS A 267 -33.87 32.23 -16.15
CA LYS A 267 -33.39 30.86 -16.30
C LYS A 267 -32.42 30.91 -17.47
N ILE A 268 -31.16 30.55 -17.20
CA ILE A 268 -30.15 30.17 -18.20
C ILE A 268 -29.38 31.35 -18.80
N SER A 269 -28.32 31.78 -18.12
CA SER A 269 -27.10 32.17 -18.81
C SER A 269 -25.87 31.87 -17.96
N ARG A 270 -25.10 30.90 -18.45
CA ARG A 270 -23.62 30.82 -18.41
C ARG A 270 -22.98 30.88 -17.02
N SER A 271 -22.62 29.74 -16.46
CA SER A 271 -21.30 29.12 -16.68
C SER A 271 -20.11 30.04 -16.38
N SER A 272 -19.38 29.65 -15.35
CA SER A 272 -17.92 29.79 -15.23
C SER A 272 -17.37 31.15 -14.80
N ILE A 273 -16.57 31.09 -13.72
CA ILE A 273 -15.49 32.03 -13.37
C ILE A 273 -16.04 33.36 -12.83
N VAL A 274 -15.94 33.61 -11.53
CA VAL A 274 -14.95 34.50 -10.91
C VAL A 274 -15.00 34.20 -9.40
N ARG A 275 -13.96 33.55 -8.87
CA ARG A 275 -12.91 34.16 -8.01
C ARG A 275 -13.45 34.55 -6.62
N TYR A 276 -13.05 33.86 -5.55
CA TYR A 276 -11.77 34.11 -4.87
C TYR A 276 -11.49 35.60 -4.76
N LEU A 277 -11.79 36.16 -3.60
CA LEU A 277 -11.41 37.44 -2.99
C LEU A 277 -12.51 37.65 -1.94
N SER A 278 -12.28 37.99 -0.69
CA SER A 278 -11.10 38.43 0.04
C SER A 278 -11.67 38.75 1.43
N ASN A 279 -10.95 38.37 2.48
CA ASN A 279 -10.86 39.01 3.80
C ASN A 279 -12.18 39.46 4.46
N GLY A 280 -12.47 39.01 5.67
CA GLY A 280 -11.74 39.53 6.82
C GLY A 280 -12.50 40.72 7.39
N ASP A 281 -12.60 40.72 8.70
CA ASP A 281 -12.96 41.85 9.56
C ASP A 281 -14.42 42.10 9.98
N LEU A 282 -14.53 42.14 11.32
CA LEU A 282 -15.20 43.16 12.15
C LEU A 282 -16.74 43.10 12.16
N ALA A 283 -17.31 42.74 13.31
CA ALA A 283 -17.62 43.62 14.45
C ALA A 283 -19.14 43.89 14.45
N SER A 284 -19.87 43.26 15.36
CA SER A 284 -20.39 43.90 16.58
C SER A 284 -21.28 45.12 16.32
N SER A 285 -22.58 44.93 16.51
CA SER A 285 -23.62 45.94 16.85
C SER A 285 -24.97 45.21 16.69
N SER A 286 -25.97 45.24 17.57
CA SER A 286 -26.26 46.14 18.68
C SER A 286 -27.18 45.45 19.70
N VAL A 287 -27.07 45.95 20.93
CA VAL A 287 -27.85 45.63 22.13
C VAL A 287 -29.24 46.30 22.10
N SER A 288 -30.26 45.59 22.59
CA SER A 288 -31.40 46.09 23.41
C SER A 288 -32.32 44.88 23.66
N SER A 289 -32.87 44.57 24.83
CA SER A 289 -33.30 45.34 26.01
C SER A 289 -33.52 44.37 27.20
N LEU A 290 -33.25 44.85 28.43
CA LEU A 290 -33.69 44.26 29.73
C LEU A 290 -35.08 44.84 30.12
N PRO A 291 -35.79 44.47 31.22
CA PRO A 291 -35.41 43.61 32.36
C PRO A 291 -36.49 42.61 32.85
N GLY A 292 -36.12 41.65 33.72
CA GLY A 292 -37.11 40.93 34.54
C GLY A 292 -36.59 39.74 35.35
N ARG A 293 -36.37 39.99 36.65
CA ARG A 293 -36.42 39.04 37.78
C ARG A 293 -35.21 38.10 38.01
N ILE A 294 -34.45 38.45 39.05
CA ILE A 294 -33.39 37.63 39.67
C ILE A 294 -34.07 36.73 40.70
N ASP A 295 -33.98 35.41 40.51
CA ASP A 295 -34.11 34.41 41.58
C ASP A 295 -32.82 33.60 41.63
N HIS A 296 -32.07 33.76 42.72
CA HIS A 296 -30.87 32.99 43.01
C HIS A 296 -31.25 31.55 43.38
N ARG A 297 -31.10 30.61 42.44
CA ARG A 297 -30.87 29.21 42.75
C ARG A 297 -29.49 28.79 42.27
N ILE A 298 -28.63 28.55 43.24
CA ILE A 298 -27.36 27.83 43.10
C ILE A 298 -27.66 26.47 42.48
N ILE A 299 -27.30 26.28 41.23
CA ILE A 299 -27.14 24.97 40.60
C ILE A 299 -25.75 25.00 39.97
N ALA A 300 -24.90 24.10 40.45
CA ALA A 300 -23.55 23.88 39.95
C ALA A 300 -23.57 23.73 38.43
N MET A 301 -22.80 24.59 37.74
CA MET A 301 -22.48 24.38 36.34
C MET A 301 -21.36 23.34 36.28
N ASP A 302 -21.74 22.08 36.12
CA ASP A 302 -20.84 21.08 35.54
C ASP A 302 -20.58 21.45 34.08
N GLY A 303 -19.30 21.52 33.75
CA GLY A 303 -18.82 21.89 32.42
C GLY A 303 -18.98 20.76 31.41
N GLU A 304 -19.81 21.00 30.40
CA GLU A 304 -19.82 20.29 29.11
C GLU A 304 -19.99 21.36 28.01
N HIS A 305 -19.27 21.44 26.91
CA HIS A 305 -18.29 20.57 26.28
C HIS A 305 -17.47 21.47 25.32
N PHE A 306 -16.25 21.86 25.70
CA PHE A 306 -15.25 22.30 24.71
C PHE A 306 -14.77 21.03 24.00
N LYS A 307 -15.18 20.81 22.73
CA LYS A 307 -14.69 19.69 21.91
C LYS A 307 -13.20 19.88 21.67
N THR A 308 -12.39 19.30 22.56
CA THR A 308 -10.95 19.16 22.37
C THR A 308 -10.71 18.30 21.14
N GLU A 309 -9.99 18.83 20.15
CA GLU A 309 -9.41 18.04 19.07
C GLU A 309 -8.62 16.88 19.68
N THR A 310 -9.17 15.68 19.59
CA THR A 310 -8.48 14.48 20.03
C THR A 310 -7.27 14.25 19.12
N SER A 311 -6.08 14.38 19.72
CA SER A 311 -4.76 14.17 19.13
C SER A 311 -4.73 12.96 18.19
N PHE A 312 -4.08 13.13 17.03
CA PHE A 312 -3.82 12.12 16.01
C PHE A 312 -3.42 10.74 16.57
N LEU A 313 -2.66 10.73 17.67
CA LEU A 313 -2.19 9.53 18.36
C LEU A 313 -3.33 8.71 18.98
N VAL A 314 -4.38 9.35 19.50
CA VAL A 314 -5.54 8.67 20.11
C VAL A 314 -6.39 7.98 19.04
N LYS A 315 -6.57 8.61 17.87
CA LYS A 315 -7.24 7.99 16.72
C LYS A 315 -6.47 6.81 16.14
N CYS A 316 -5.12 6.87 16.12
CA CYS A 316 -4.28 5.75 15.70
C CYS A 316 -4.36 4.58 16.68
N LYS A 317 -4.34 4.85 18.00
CA LYS A 317 -4.42 3.84 19.06
C LYS A 317 -5.70 3.00 19.00
N ASN A 318 -6.83 3.61 18.64
CA ASN A 318 -8.12 2.90 18.53
C ASN A 318 -8.27 2.05 17.25
N LYS A 319 -7.33 2.13 16.30
CA LYS A 319 -7.38 1.41 15.02
C LYS A 319 -6.26 0.40 14.82
N ILE A 320 -5.16 0.52 15.54
CA ILE A 320 -4.15 -0.54 15.61
C ILE A 320 -4.76 -1.66 16.45
N ASP A 321 -4.99 -2.83 15.83
CA ASP A 321 -5.42 -4.00 16.57
C ASP A 321 -4.27 -4.52 17.43
N CYS A 322 -4.06 -3.89 18.59
CA CYS A 322 -3.03 -4.28 19.56
C CYS A 322 -3.23 -5.71 20.08
N THR A 323 -4.35 -6.39 19.77
CA THR A 323 -4.50 -7.81 20.06
C THR A 323 -3.53 -8.68 19.25
N LEU A 324 -3.06 -8.21 18.09
CA LEU A 324 -2.01 -8.87 17.30
C LEU A 324 -0.72 -9.03 18.08
N MET A 325 -0.32 -7.99 18.83
CA MET A 325 0.88 -8.00 19.67
C MET A 325 0.76 -8.91 20.90
N LYS A 326 -0.42 -9.50 21.16
CA LYS A 326 -0.57 -10.55 22.18
C LYS A 326 -0.29 -11.95 21.62
N ASN A 327 -0.31 -12.12 20.30
CA ASN A 327 -0.02 -13.40 19.67
C ASN A 327 1.49 -13.63 19.62
N VAL A 328 1.99 -14.52 20.49
CA VAL A 328 3.40 -14.90 20.57
C VAL A 328 3.96 -15.40 19.23
N LEU A 329 3.17 -16.11 18.41
CA LEU A 329 3.61 -16.57 17.09
C LEU A 329 3.83 -15.40 16.12
N PHE A 330 2.97 -14.38 16.19
CA PHE A 330 3.11 -13.18 15.36
C PHE A 330 4.33 -12.36 15.77
N ILE A 331 4.58 -12.16 17.07
CA ILE A 331 5.78 -11.47 17.55
C ILE A 331 7.04 -12.22 17.11
N LEU A 332 7.08 -13.54 17.31
CA LEU A 332 8.24 -14.34 16.93
C LEU A 332 8.49 -14.27 15.42
N PHE A 333 7.45 -14.38 14.60
CA PHE A 333 7.54 -14.23 13.15
C PHE A 333 8.04 -12.83 12.73
N LEU A 334 7.58 -11.79 13.41
CA LEU A 334 8.04 -10.42 13.19
C LEU A 334 9.53 -10.27 13.49
N THR A 335 9.99 -10.80 14.62
CA THR A 335 11.41 -10.76 15.00
C THR A 335 12.28 -11.55 14.01
N ILE A 336 11.83 -12.76 13.62
CA ILE A 336 12.50 -13.58 12.59
C ILE A 336 12.70 -12.75 11.31
N TYR A 337 11.64 -12.09 10.84
CA TYR A 337 11.73 -11.32 9.61
C TYR A 337 12.65 -10.11 9.76
N CYS A 338 12.57 -9.36 10.88
CA CYS A 338 13.45 -8.21 11.12
C CYS A 338 14.93 -8.60 10.97
N PHE A 339 15.37 -9.67 11.63
CA PHE A 339 16.75 -10.14 11.52
C PHE A 339 17.07 -10.74 10.15
N GLY A 340 16.18 -11.56 9.59
CA GLY A 340 16.40 -12.23 8.31
C GLY A 340 16.36 -11.29 7.10
N ASN A 341 15.82 -10.09 7.25
CA ASN A 341 15.65 -9.11 6.18
C ASN A 341 16.79 -8.07 6.12
N VAL A 342 17.59 -7.91 7.19
CA VAL A 342 18.75 -7.00 7.22
C VAL A 342 19.67 -7.25 6.03
N ALA A 343 20.04 -8.51 5.82
CA ALA A 343 20.91 -8.92 4.73
C ALA A 343 20.34 -8.53 3.36
N ILE A 344 19.08 -8.86 3.09
CA ILE A 344 18.41 -8.63 1.80
C ILE A 344 18.32 -7.13 1.48
N MET A 345 17.96 -6.31 2.47
CA MET A 345 17.81 -4.87 2.27
C MET A 345 19.16 -4.18 2.10
N CYS A 346 20.13 -4.46 2.98
CA CYS A 346 21.43 -3.80 2.95
C CYS A 346 22.28 -4.22 1.74
N ALA A 347 22.11 -5.45 1.25
CA ALA A 347 22.86 -5.98 0.11
C ALA A 347 22.70 -5.17 -1.18
N HIS A 348 21.50 -4.64 -1.46
CA HIS A 348 21.26 -3.84 -2.67
C HIS A 348 22.08 -2.53 -2.70
N ILE A 349 22.45 -2.01 -1.53
CA ILE A 349 23.28 -0.82 -1.39
C ILE A 349 24.75 -1.21 -1.26
N TYR A 350 25.06 -2.20 -0.41
CA TYR A 350 26.44 -2.51 -0.03
C TYR A 350 27.19 -3.41 -0.98
N ILE A 351 26.51 -4.29 -1.74
CA ILE A 351 27.20 -5.12 -2.74
C ILE A 351 27.80 -4.24 -3.86
N PRO A 352 27.05 -3.29 -4.45
CA PRO A 352 27.62 -2.37 -5.45
C PRO A 352 28.77 -1.54 -4.90
N THR A 353 28.66 -1.02 -3.67
CA THR A 353 29.71 -0.21 -3.07
C THR A 353 30.94 -1.02 -2.73
N TYR A 354 30.76 -2.26 -2.27
CA TYR A 354 31.86 -3.19 -2.06
C TYR A 354 32.57 -3.53 -3.37
N ALA A 355 31.81 -3.77 -4.44
CA ALA A 355 32.36 -4.01 -5.77
C ALA A 355 33.24 -2.84 -6.23
N ARG A 356 32.82 -1.61 -5.95
CA ARG A 356 33.60 -0.40 -6.22
C ARG A 356 34.87 -0.34 -5.36
N ASP A 357 34.79 -0.67 -4.07
CA ASP A 357 35.94 -0.63 -3.15
C ASP A 357 37.07 -1.58 -3.58
N ILE A 358 36.72 -2.75 -4.15
CA ILE A 358 37.70 -3.69 -4.70
C ILE A 358 38.15 -3.33 -6.13
N GLY A 359 37.70 -2.21 -6.68
CA GLY A 359 38.15 -1.67 -7.96
C GLY A 359 37.42 -2.21 -9.21
N ILE A 360 36.21 -2.77 -9.07
CA ILE A 360 35.40 -3.16 -10.24
C ILE A 360 34.87 -1.90 -10.93
N ASP A 361 34.89 -1.89 -12.26
CA ASP A 361 34.39 -0.78 -13.06
C ASP A 361 32.86 -0.61 -12.91
N ASP A 362 32.41 0.64 -13.00
CA ASP A 362 31.02 0.96 -12.72
C ASP A 362 30.01 0.30 -13.69
N GLN A 363 30.41 0.00 -14.94
CA GLN A 363 29.55 -0.70 -15.90
C GLN A 363 29.31 -2.15 -15.45
N ARG A 364 30.36 -2.85 -15.02
CA ARG A 364 30.26 -4.18 -14.43
C ARG A 364 29.49 -4.18 -13.11
N ILE A 365 29.59 -3.13 -12.30
CA ILE A 365 28.76 -2.98 -11.08
C ILE A 365 27.26 -2.94 -11.44
N ALA A 366 26.87 -2.21 -12.48
CA ALA A 366 25.48 -2.19 -12.93
C ALA A 366 25.00 -3.57 -13.42
N ILE A 367 25.88 -4.32 -14.08
CA ILE A 367 25.62 -5.71 -14.49
C ILE A 367 25.44 -6.62 -13.26
N ILE A 368 26.25 -6.46 -12.20
CA ILE A 368 26.12 -7.23 -10.95
C ILE A 368 24.74 -7.03 -10.31
N VAL A 369 24.25 -5.80 -10.22
CA VAL A 369 22.90 -5.51 -9.69
C VAL A 369 21.80 -6.13 -10.56
N SER A 370 22.01 -6.14 -11.87
CA SER A 370 21.08 -6.75 -12.82
C SER A 370 21.03 -8.27 -12.66
N ILE A 371 22.19 -8.94 -12.55
CA ILE A 371 22.29 -10.40 -12.32
C ILE A 371 21.65 -10.79 -10.99
N MET A 372 21.86 -9.99 -9.94
CA MET A 372 21.19 -10.19 -8.65
C MET A 372 19.65 -10.15 -8.80
N SER A 373 19.14 -9.27 -9.67
CA SER A 373 17.70 -9.16 -9.93
C SER A 373 17.15 -10.27 -10.84
N VAL A 374 17.92 -10.73 -11.84
CA VAL A 374 17.57 -11.92 -12.65
C VAL A 374 17.44 -13.14 -11.75
N THR A 375 18.42 -13.35 -10.87
CA THR A 375 18.41 -14.51 -9.98
C THR A 375 17.36 -14.39 -8.88
N ASP A 376 17.05 -13.20 -8.37
CA ASP A 376 15.87 -12.94 -7.52
C ASP A 376 14.56 -13.33 -8.21
N PHE A 377 14.38 -12.99 -9.49
CA PHE A 377 13.22 -13.41 -10.26
C PHE A 377 13.12 -14.95 -10.37
N VAL A 378 14.24 -15.62 -10.71
CA VAL A 378 14.30 -17.09 -10.81
C VAL A 378 14.00 -17.73 -9.46
N GLY A 379 14.58 -17.21 -8.38
CA GLY A 379 14.37 -17.68 -7.01
C GLY A 379 12.90 -17.61 -6.58
N ARG A 380 12.17 -16.58 -6.98
CA ARG A 380 10.72 -16.46 -6.71
C ARG A 380 9.92 -17.54 -7.42
N ILE A 381 10.24 -17.83 -8.68
CA ILE A 381 9.59 -18.91 -9.44
C ILE A 381 9.88 -20.26 -8.79
N LEU A 382 11.14 -20.52 -8.44
CA LEU A 382 11.54 -21.74 -7.75
C LEU A 382 10.84 -21.92 -6.40
N ALA A 383 10.71 -20.85 -5.61
CA ALA A 383 9.96 -20.91 -4.36
C ALA A 383 8.48 -21.20 -4.56
N GLY A 384 7.84 -20.64 -5.60
CA GLY A 384 6.47 -20.98 -5.96
C GLY A 384 6.31 -22.47 -6.26
N TYR A 385 7.18 -23.00 -7.12
CA TYR A 385 7.19 -24.43 -7.45
C TYR A 385 7.43 -25.33 -6.22
N LEU A 386 8.40 -24.97 -5.36
CA LEU A 386 8.72 -25.72 -4.15
C LEU A 386 7.59 -25.66 -3.10
N ALA A 387 6.82 -24.57 -3.06
CA ALA A 387 5.68 -24.43 -2.14
C ALA A 387 4.48 -25.30 -2.55
N ASP A 388 4.36 -25.63 -3.84
CA ASP A 388 3.29 -26.49 -4.37
C ASP A 388 3.58 -27.99 -4.16
N LEU A 389 4.83 -28.36 -3.83
CA LEU A 389 5.19 -29.74 -3.52
C LEU A 389 4.64 -30.13 -2.15
N SER A 390 3.73 -31.11 -2.13
CA SER A 390 3.09 -31.62 -0.90
C SER A 390 4.06 -32.16 0.15
N SER A 391 5.30 -32.47 -0.25
CA SER A 391 6.34 -33.00 0.64
C SER A 391 7.15 -31.92 1.37
N ILE A 392 7.07 -30.65 0.95
CA ILE A 392 7.92 -29.57 1.47
C ILE A 392 7.04 -28.49 2.09
N THR A 393 7.26 -28.18 3.37
CA THR A 393 6.60 -27.02 3.98
C THR A 393 7.37 -25.74 3.64
N PRO A 394 6.69 -24.62 3.33
CA PRO A 394 7.34 -23.34 2.99
C PRO A 394 8.38 -22.87 4.01
N HIS A 395 8.18 -23.22 5.28
CA HIS A 395 9.06 -22.82 6.38
C HIS A 395 10.48 -23.41 6.23
N TRP A 396 10.61 -24.67 5.77
CA TRP A 396 11.91 -25.29 5.54
C TRP A 396 12.67 -24.64 4.39
N VAL A 397 11.96 -24.21 3.36
CA VAL A 397 12.54 -23.50 2.21
C VAL A 397 13.15 -22.16 2.66
N VAL A 398 12.45 -21.43 3.53
CA VAL A 398 12.96 -20.18 4.11
C VAL A 398 14.18 -20.43 5.01
N ILE A 399 14.17 -21.48 5.84
CA ILE A 399 15.33 -21.85 6.68
C ILE A 399 16.55 -22.14 5.82
N LEU A 400 16.41 -23.00 4.81
CA LEU A 400 17.53 -23.35 3.93
C LEU A 400 18.05 -22.13 3.17
N SER A 401 17.16 -21.27 2.68
CA SER A 401 17.53 -20.03 1.99
C SER A 401 18.30 -19.08 2.90
N GLN A 402 17.87 -18.92 4.16
CA GLN A 402 18.57 -18.09 5.15
C GLN A 402 19.94 -18.67 5.53
N ILE A 403 20.09 -20.00 5.59
CA ILE A 403 21.38 -20.65 5.86
C ILE A 403 22.35 -20.29 4.75
N VAL A 404 21.93 -20.43 3.50
CA VAL A 404 22.76 -20.08 2.34
C VAL A 404 23.13 -18.59 2.37
N VAL A 405 22.17 -17.68 2.61
CA VAL A 405 22.46 -16.23 2.74
C VAL A 405 23.48 -15.97 3.85
N GLY A 406 23.26 -16.53 5.04
CA GLY A 406 24.14 -16.34 6.19
C GLY A 406 25.56 -16.79 5.91
N VAL A 407 25.73 -18.00 5.37
CA VAL A 407 27.04 -18.59 5.02
C VAL A 407 27.73 -17.79 3.94
N VAL A 408 27.04 -17.49 2.84
CA VAL A 408 27.61 -16.82 1.67
C VAL A 408 28.15 -15.43 2.03
N LEU A 409 27.49 -14.71 2.94
CA LEU A 409 27.96 -13.41 3.45
C LEU A 409 29.19 -13.51 4.38
N GLN A 410 29.42 -14.63 5.07
CA GLN A 410 30.65 -14.81 5.87
C GLN A 410 31.90 -14.96 4.99
N PHE A 411 31.75 -15.48 3.77
CA PHE A 411 32.87 -15.68 2.84
C PHE A 411 33.22 -14.43 2.01
N THR A 412 32.81 -13.24 2.45
CA THR A 412 33.00 -12.00 1.68
C THR A 412 34.47 -11.70 1.33
N VAL A 413 35.42 -12.10 2.17
CA VAL A 413 36.87 -11.92 1.93
C VAL A 413 37.34 -12.57 0.62
N TYR A 414 36.66 -13.61 0.15
CA TYR A 414 37.06 -14.35 -1.06
C TYR A 414 36.55 -13.72 -2.36
N TYR A 415 35.58 -12.79 -2.30
CA TYR A 415 34.93 -12.20 -3.46
C TYR A 415 35.65 -10.96 -4.00
N THR A 416 36.94 -11.10 -4.29
CA THR A 416 37.80 -9.99 -4.76
C THR A 416 37.83 -9.78 -6.28
N SER A 417 37.19 -10.66 -7.04
CA SER A 417 37.17 -10.62 -8.50
C SER A 417 35.74 -10.59 -9.02
N PHE A 418 35.54 -9.95 -10.18
CA PHE A 418 34.24 -9.83 -10.83
C PHE A 418 33.48 -11.16 -10.93
N TRP A 419 34.12 -12.22 -11.44
CA TRP A 419 33.46 -13.51 -11.62
C TRP A 419 33.08 -14.19 -10.30
N ARG A 420 33.90 -14.02 -9.25
CA ARG A 420 33.58 -14.52 -7.91
C ARG A 420 32.39 -13.78 -7.33
N LEU A 421 32.33 -12.48 -7.55
CA LEU A 421 31.22 -11.65 -7.12
C LEU A 421 29.92 -11.98 -7.89
N VAL A 422 30.01 -12.32 -9.18
CA VAL A 422 28.87 -12.80 -9.98
C VAL A 422 28.27 -14.07 -9.38
N VAL A 423 29.10 -15.06 -9.02
CA VAL A 423 28.63 -16.29 -8.37
C VAL A 423 27.96 -15.98 -7.03
N PHE A 424 28.60 -15.12 -6.22
CA PHE A 424 28.06 -14.65 -4.95
C PHE A 424 26.66 -14.02 -5.10
N VAL A 425 26.51 -13.05 -6.01
CA VAL A 425 25.21 -12.35 -6.18
C VAL A 425 24.15 -13.23 -6.83
N ALA A 426 24.54 -14.22 -7.63
CA ALA A 426 23.59 -15.17 -8.22
C ALA A 426 22.96 -16.06 -7.14
N ILE A 427 23.78 -16.58 -6.23
CA ILE A 427 23.30 -17.39 -5.09
C ILE A 427 22.47 -16.52 -4.13
N PHE A 428 22.99 -15.34 -3.80
CA PHE A 428 22.30 -14.39 -2.92
C PHE A 428 20.95 -13.94 -3.50
N GLY A 429 20.91 -13.55 -4.78
CA GLY A 429 19.69 -13.11 -5.45
C GLY A 429 18.63 -14.20 -5.46
N SER A 430 18.98 -15.43 -5.86
CA SER A 430 18.06 -16.57 -5.85
C SER A 430 17.44 -16.82 -4.48
N THR A 431 18.26 -16.84 -3.42
CA THR A 431 17.78 -17.10 -2.06
C THR A 431 16.97 -15.94 -1.48
N ALA A 432 17.35 -14.69 -1.77
CA ALA A 432 16.56 -13.51 -1.43
C ALA A 432 15.17 -13.55 -2.10
N GLY A 433 15.10 -13.97 -3.36
CA GLY A 433 13.85 -14.14 -4.10
C GLY A 433 12.94 -15.21 -3.50
N MET A 434 13.53 -16.33 -3.06
CA MET A 434 12.77 -17.40 -2.39
C MET A 434 12.14 -16.93 -1.09
N ILE A 435 12.90 -16.20 -0.27
CA ILE A 435 12.42 -15.63 1.00
C ILE A 435 11.29 -14.61 0.76
N ALA A 436 11.47 -13.73 -0.24
CA ALA A 436 10.47 -12.72 -0.58
C ALA A 436 9.14 -13.32 -1.08
N ALA A 437 9.19 -14.43 -1.83
CA ALA A 437 7.99 -15.09 -2.37
C ALA A 437 7.17 -15.82 -1.29
N LEU A 438 7.83 -16.44 -0.32
CA LEU A 438 7.15 -17.26 0.71
C LEU A 438 6.66 -16.46 1.91
N PHE A 439 7.09 -15.22 2.07
CA PHE A 439 6.71 -14.40 3.20
C PHE A 439 5.19 -14.09 3.29
N PRO A 440 4.51 -13.57 2.24
CA PRO A 440 3.08 -13.29 2.30
C PRO A 440 2.20 -14.50 2.68
N PRO A 441 2.38 -15.71 2.09
CA PRO A 441 1.58 -16.86 2.48
C PRO A 441 1.83 -17.31 3.92
N MET A 442 3.08 -17.24 4.41
CA MET A 442 3.39 -17.54 5.83
C MET A 442 2.70 -16.57 6.78
N MET A 443 2.66 -15.28 6.47
CA MET A 443 1.94 -14.29 7.29
C MET A 443 0.44 -14.58 7.36
N ILE A 444 -0.16 -14.97 6.22
CA ILE A 444 -1.58 -15.33 6.13
C ILE A 444 -1.88 -16.57 6.99
N GLU A 445 -0.99 -17.57 6.98
CA GLU A 445 -1.15 -18.78 7.78
C GLU A 445 -1.17 -18.49 9.29
N ILE A 446 -0.33 -17.55 9.76
CA ILE A 446 -0.21 -17.21 11.19
C ILE A 446 -1.36 -16.33 11.69
N VAL A 447 -1.75 -15.32 10.90
CA VAL A 447 -2.68 -14.27 11.33
C VAL A 447 -4.10 -14.50 10.81
N GLY A 448 -4.24 -15.21 9.70
CA GLY A 448 -5.48 -15.37 8.96
C GLY A 448 -5.83 -14.17 8.08
N MET A 449 -6.55 -14.42 6.99
CA MET A 449 -6.91 -13.41 5.98
C MET A 449 -7.67 -12.20 6.55
N LYS A 450 -8.53 -12.39 7.55
CA LYS A 450 -9.35 -11.31 8.14
C LYS A 450 -8.49 -10.23 8.80
N ARG A 451 -7.41 -10.63 9.48
CA ARG A 451 -6.51 -9.73 10.21
C ARG A 451 -5.24 -9.39 9.44
N TYR A 452 -5.03 -9.98 8.25
CA TYR A 452 -3.85 -9.79 7.40
C TYR A 452 -3.52 -8.31 7.13
N ARG A 453 -4.51 -7.49 6.77
CA ARG A 453 -4.31 -6.04 6.51
C ARG A 453 -3.76 -5.29 7.72
N SER A 454 -4.28 -5.58 8.92
CA SER A 454 -3.81 -4.95 10.16
C SER A 454 -2.42 -5.45 10.56
N ALA A 455 -2.17 -6.75 10.40
CA ALA A 455 -0.85 -7.33 10.63
C ALA A 455 0.24 -6.79 9.69
N MET A 456 -0.08 -6.60 8.41
CA MET A 456 0.86 -6.00 7.45
C MET A 456 1.24 -4.56 7.82
N ALA A 457 0.30 -3.77 8.38
CA ALA A 457 0.61 -2.43 8.86
C ALA A 457 1.60 -2.46 10.03
N VAL A 458 1.33 -3.26 11.06
CA VAL A 458 2.25 -3.43 12.22
C VAL A 458 3.61 -3.96 11.76
N PHE A 459 3.60 -4.92 10.85
CA PHE A 459 4.79 -5.51 10.28
C PHE A 459 5.66 -4.47 9.55
N ILE A 460 5.09 -3.68 8.65
CA ILE A 460 5.82 -2.62 7.93
C ILE A 460 6.47 -1.66 8.93
N ILE A 461 5.77 -1.27 10.00
CA ILE A 461 6.31 -0.37 11.01
C ILE A 461 7.59 -0.94 11.62
N CYS A 462 7.49 -2.13 12.19
CA CYS A 462 8.59 -2.72 12.94
C CYS A 462 9.78 -3.07 12.03
N VAL A 463 9.51 -3.56 10.82
CA VAL A 463 10.56 -3.90 9.86
C VAL A 463 11.31 -2.66 9.38
N CYS A 464 10.59 -1.59 9.02
CA CYS A 464 11.22 -0.37 8.56
C CYS A 464 12.02 0.34 9.65
N LEU A 465 11.52 0.36 10.89
CA LEU A 465 12.28 0.92 12.02
C LEU A 465 13.56 0.12 12.28
N PHE A 466 13.46 -1.21 12.29
CA PHE A 466 14.61 -2.08 12.54
C PHE A 466 15.66 -1.99 11.42
N ASN A 467 15.24 -2.17 10.17
CA ASN A 467 16.15 -2.08 9.01
C ASN A 467 16.67 -0.66 8.79
N GLY A 468 15.87 0.36 9.09
CA GLY A 468 16.31 1.75 9.07
C GLY A 468 17.49 1.96 10.02
N LEU A 469 17.45 1.42 11.24
CA LEU A 469 18.58 1.50 12.17
C LEU A 469 19.78 0.64 11.76
N ALA A 470 19.54 -0.53 11.15
CA ALA A 470 20.61 -1.43 10.73
C ALA A 470 21.54 -0.79 9.67
N LEU A 471 20.98 -0.01 8.73
CA LEU A 471 21.76 0.62 7.66
C LEU A 471 22.87 1.56 8.20
N PRO A 472 22.61 2.62 8.99
CA PRO A 472 23.68 3.49 9.48
C PRO A 472 24.69 2.76 10.36
N VAL A 473 24.25 1.79 11.16
CA VAL A 473 25.15 0.98 12.02
C VAL A 473 26.15 0.21 11.16
N LEU A 474 25.68 -0.44 10.09
CA LEU A 474 26.55 -1.16 9.16
C LEU A 474 27.45 -0.22 8.35
N GLY A 475 26.95 0.96 7.99
CA GLY A 475 27.74 2.02 7.36
C GLY A 475 28.84 2.56 8.26
N TYR A 476 28.54 2.75 9.55
CA TYR A 476 29.51 3.18 10.56
C TYR A 476 30.64 2.17 10.73
N PHE A 477 30.33 0.87 10.72
CA PHE A 477 31.38 -0.14 10.75
C PHE A 477 32.32 -0.06 9.55
N ARG A 478 31.79 0.24 8.36
CA ARG A 478 32.62 0.48 7.17
C ARG A 478 33.50 1.72 7.32
N ASP A 479 32.98 2.77 7.94
CA ASP A 479 33.71 4.02 8.16
C ASP A 479 34.88 3.83 9.15
N VAL A 480 34.67 3.05 10.22
CA VAL A 480 35.71 2.76 11.23
C VAL A 480 36.74 1.75 10.73
N THR A 481 36.29 0.65 10.13
CA THR A 481 37.17 -0.47 9.73
C THR A 481 37.81 -0.27 8.36
N ASN A 482 37.40 0.74 7.61
CA ASN A 482 37.78 0.99 6.22
C ASN A 482 37.50 -0.17 5.25
N THR A 483 36.75 -1.20 5.66
CA THR A 483 36.41 -2.36 4.82
C THR A 483 34.96 -2.76 5.05
N PHE A 484 34.29 -3.33 4.04
CA PHE A 484 32.90 -3.79 4.21
C PHE A 484 32.81 -5.18 4.87
N HIS A 485 33.94 -5.90 5.03
CA HIS A 485 33.95 -7.27 5.52
C HIS A 485 33.22 -7.41 6.86
N PHE A 486 33.50 -6.54 7.82
CA PHE A 486 32.82 -6.58 9.11
C PHE A 486 31.31 -6.34 8.98
N SER A 487 30.88 -5.38 8.16
CA SER A 487 29.45 -5.12 7.90
C SER A 487 28.76 -6.35 7.28
N PHE A 488 29.41 -7.05 6.34
CA PHE A 488 28.88 -8.28 5.76
C PHE A 488 28.84 -9.44 6.77
N HIS A 489 29.84 -9.57 7.64
CA HIS A 489 29.82 -10.56 8.72
C HIS A 489 28.64 -10.34 9.66
N VAL A 490 28.35 -9.09 10.05
CA VAL A 490 27.19 -8.73 10.88
C VAL A 490 25.87 -9.02 10.13
N MET A 491 25.79 -8.71 8.84
CA MET A 491 24.62 -9.08 8.02
C MET A 491 24.40 -10.60 8.01
N GLY A 492 25.45 -11.40 7.78
CA GLY A 492 25.33 -12.86 7.80
C GLY A 492 25.00 -13.42 9.20
N ALA A 493 25.54 -12.81 10.25
CA ALA A 493 25.23 -13.17 11.64
C ALA A 493 23.74 -12.93 11.97
N SER A 494 23.16 -11.84 11.46
CA SER A 494 21.73 -11.56 11.64
C SER A 494 20.84 -12.64 11.00
N SER A 495 21.24 -13.21 9.84
CA SER A 495 20.55 -14.36 9.24
C SER A 495 20.64 -15.61 10.12
N PHE A 496 21.78 -15.88 10.77
CA PHE A 496 21.90 -16.99 11.72
C PHE A 496 21.00 -16.83 12.95
N VAL A 497 20.86 -15.61 13.48
CA VAL A 497 19.89 -15.32 14.54
C VAL A 497 18.46 -15.61 14.06
N ALA A 498 18.11 -15.19 12.85
CA ALA A 498 16.80 -15.48 12.27
C ALA A 498 16.53 -16.98 12.14
N ILE A 499 17.53 -17.78 11.75
CA ILE A 499 17.43 -19.24 11.65
C ILE A 499 17.14 -19.88 13.01
N VAL A 500 17.87 -19.50 14.05
CA VAL A 500 17.65 -20.03 15.41
C VAL A 500 16.21 -19.73 15.86
N LEU A 501 15.74 -18.50 15.65
CA LEU A 501 14.37 -18.11 15.96
C LEU A 501 13.33 -18.87 15.12
N LEU A 502 13.62 -19.15 13.84
CA LEU A 502 12.75 -19.93 12.95
C LEU A 502 12.62 -21.40 13.39
N ILE A 503 13.72 -22.01 13.86
CA ILE A 503 13.69 -23.37 14.42
C ILE A 503 12.84 -23.39 15.70
N VAL A 504 13.01 -22.40 16.58
CA VAL A 504 12.16 -22.27 17.77
C VAL A 504 10.69 -22.09 17.39
N PHE A 505 10.41 -21.29 16.37
CA PHE A 505 9.06 -21.10 15.83
C PHE A 505 8.45 -22.41 15.35
N ASP A 506 9.16 -23.19 14.53
CA ASP A 506 8.70 -24.50 14.03
C ASP A 506 8.42 -25.47 15.18
N VAL A 507 9.31 -25.53 16.19
CA VAL A 507 9.10 -26.38 17.39
C VAL A 507 7.84 -25.97 18.16
N ILE A 508 7.59 -24.68 18.36
CA ILE A 508 6.39 -24.18 19.05
C ILE A 508 5.13 -24.53 18.27
N VAL A 509 5.14 -24.32 16.95
CA VAL A 509 4.00 -24.63 16.06
C VAL A 509 3.69 -26.12 16.12
N ARG A 510 4.69 -26.99 15.99
CA ARG A 510 4.52 -28.46 16.09
C ARG A 510 3.99 -28.89 17.46
N LYS A 511 4.49 -28.31 18.55
CA LYS A 511 3.99 -28.60 19.91
C LYS A 511 2.52 -28.22 20.07
N ARG A 512 2.12 -27.04 19.58
CA ARG A 512 0.71 -26.60 19.61
C ARG A 512 -0.20 -27.50 18.76
N ALA A 513 0.28 -27.91 17.58
CA ALA A 513 -0.46 -28.81 16.71
C ALA A 513 -0.67 -30.21 17.34
N ARG A 514 0.37 -30.75 17.99
CA ARG A 514 0.26 -32.03 18.74
C ARG A 514 -0.72 -31.92 19.90
N LYS A 515 -0.62 -30.86 20.71
CA LYS A 515 -1.54 -30.63 21.84
C LYS A 515 -3.00 -30.58 21.37
N LYS A 516 -3.28 -29.85 20.28
CA LYS A 516 -4.63 -29.75 19.70
C LYS A 516 -5.17 -31.11 19.23
N LYS A 517 -4.33 -32.00 18.71
CA LYS A 517 -4.73 -33.36 18.33
C LYS A 517 -5.08 -34.21 19.56
N LEU A 518 -4.23 -34.17 20.59
CA LEU A 518 -4.49 -34.85 21.87
C LEU A 518 -5.79 -34.37 22.52
N ASP A 519 -6.03 -33.05 22.54
CA ASP A 519 -7.26 -32.47 23.10
C ASP A 519 -8.52 -32.87 22.31
N LEU A 520 -8.39 -33.23 21.02
CA LEU A 520 -9.48 -33.74 20.17
C LEU A 520 -9.68 -35.25 20.28
N GLU A 521 -8.67 -36.00 20.75
CA GLU A 521 -8.77 -37.44 21.01
C GLU A 521 -9.35 -37.72 22.42
N ILE A 522 -9.29 -36.75 23.33
CA ILE A 522 -9.77 -36.85 24.72
C ILE A 522 -11.23 -36.39 24.88
N ASN A 523 -11.75 -35.56 23.96
CA ASN A 523 -13.15 -35.13 23.90
C ASN A 523 -13.91 -35.93 22.85
#